data_AF-A0A2C9K311-F1
#
_entry.id   AF-A0A2C9K311-F1
#
_cell.length_a   1.000
_cell.length_b   1.000
_cell.length_c   1.000
_cell.angle_alpha   90.00
_cell.angle_beta   90.00
_cell.angle_gamma   90.00
#
_symmetry.space_group_name_H-M   'P 1'
#
loop_
_entity.id
_entity.type
_entity.pdbx_description
1 polymer ?
#
loop_
_entity_poly.entity_id
_entity_poly.type
_entity_poly.pdbx_seq_one_letter_code
_entity_poly.pdbx_strand_id
1 'polypeptide(L)'
;MAARWTVKPARSQPPSSCGRFGLKMLRIFFTICFRFRTGPGVVPSKVPRSTENLLLVLNGRETAKVEVSKMWLELLVTLPHLRNAAVVLLGNEQCNNSWIHPYMAHNGGLVKVVFLVYDSPEIDNVHFYQWPLGVATYRSFPNVKSSDVQIDQRRQYLFNFLGTVYKNSSRETLLCQINNSSYTNLGFIKPRREWMPSETEESREEYVQVLSNSELTFNPVGLNTECYRIYEAMSLGSVPVIEDVLTPGLCQARSGDSHFFTSPLRLLKEFNAPVIYVKNWTQEIDLLLHKEATLSDLERRMRRKTLVEWYSGFKMRMRDRLVNVLLSTFFTSSVR
;
A
#
# COMPACT_ATOMS: atom_id res chain seq x y z
N MET A 1 -11.26 12.50 -2.46
CA MET A 1 -12.04 12.08 -1.28
C MET A 1 -11.06 12.11 -0.12
N ALA A 2 -11.20 13.08 0.80
CA ALA A 2 -10.33 13.16 1.97
C ALA A 2 -10.98 12.37 3.09
N ALA A 3 -10.24 11.42 3.67
CA ALA A 3 -10.70 10.70 4.85
C ALA A 3 -10.04 11.30 6.09
N ARG A 4 -10.78 11.42 7.19
CA ARG A 4 -10.32 12.10 8.40
C ARG A 4 -10.42 11.19 9.59
N TRP A 5 -9.34 11.11 10.37
CA TRP A 5 -9.34 10.42 11.65
C TRP A 5 -9.10 11.42 12.78
N THR A 6 -9.98 11.38 13.78
CA THR A 6 -9.71 12.04 15.06
C THR A 6 -9.16 11.02 16.03
N VAL A 7 -8.03 11.35 16.66
CA VAL A 7 -7.22 10.44 17.49
C VAL A 7 -7.41 10.81 18.96
N LYS A 8 -7.85 9.86 19.79
CA LYS A 8 -8.01 10.09 21.24
C LYS A 8 -7.31 8.99 22.05
N PRO A 9 -6.70 9.33 23.21
CA PRO A 9 -6.26 8.30 24.16
C PRO A 9 -7.47 7.54 24.71
N ALA A 10 -7.37 6.22 24.86
CA ALA A 10 -8.35 5.44 25.60
C ALA A 10 -8.38 5.90 27.07
N ARG A 11 -9.57 6.26 27.58
CA ARG A 11 -9.75 6.52 29.01
C ARG A 11 -9.70 5.19 29.77
N SER A 12 -9.01 5.17 30.91
CA SER A 12 -9.08 4.06 31.86
C SER A 12 -10.53 3.89 32.33
N GLN A 13 -11.21 2.86 31.84
CA GLN A 13 -12.43 2.35 32.47
C GLN A 13 -12.15 0.96 33.05
N PRO A 14 -12.72 0.62 34.22
CA PRO A 14 -12.58 -0.70 34.81
C PRO A 14 -13.28 -1.76 33.94
N PRO A 15 -12.83 -3.02 33.98
CA PRO A 15 -13.27 -4.03 33.05
C PRO A 15 -14.70 -4.48 33.38
N SER A 16 -15.65 -4.19 32.49
CA SER A 16 -16.87 -4.99 32.37
C SER A 16 -16.80 -5.78 31.07
N SER A 17 -16.63 -7.09 31.25
CA SER A 17 -16.72 -8.17 30.27
C SER A 17 -16.01 -7.98 28.92
N CYS A 18 -14.69 -8.17 28.92
CA CYS A 18 -14.00 -8.78 27.78
C CYS A 18 -13.15 -9.94 28.35
N GLY A 19 -13.19 -11.10 27.70
CA GLY A 19 -12.76 -12.39 28.23
C GLY A 19 -11.32 -12.40 28.78
N ARG A 20 -11.17 -13.05 29.95
CA ARG A 20 -9.88 -13.32 30.61
C ARG A 20 -9.08 -14.36 29.83
N PHE A 21 -7.79 -14.07 29.62
CA PHE A 21 -6.70 -15.05 29.78
C PHE A 21 -5.56 -14.38 30.56
N GLY A 22 -5.18 -14.95 31.71
CA GLY A 22 -3.98 -14.59 32.49
C GLY A 22 -2.71 -15.14 31.82
N LEU A 23 -1.48 -14.68 32.06
CA LEU A 23 -0.84 -14.20 33.29
C LEU A 23 0.21 -13.10 32.98
N LYS A 24 0.25 -12.10 33.88
CA LYS A 24 1.39 -11.26 34.35
C LYS A 24 2.54 -10.90 33.38
N MET A 25 2.43 -9.72 32.76
CA MET A 25 3.48 -8.69 32.79
C MET A 25 2.81 -7.32 32.56
N LEU A 26 3.01 -6.35 33.47
CA LEU A 26 2.41 -5.02 33.41
C LEU A 26 2.95 -4.24 32.20
N ARG A 27 2.27 -4.29 31.05
CA ARG A 27 2.43 -3.33 29.95
C ARG A 27 1.17 -2.48 29.90
N ILE A 28 1.28 -1.22 30.31
CA ILE A 28 0.23 -0.22 30.07
C ILE A 28 0.19 0.01 28.56
N PHE A 29 -0.72 -0.67 27.86
CA PHE A 29 -0.96 -0.43 26.44
C PHE A 29 -1.73 0.89 26.30
N PHE A 30 -1.03 1.98 25.98
CA PHE A 30 -1.69 3.18 25.46
C PHE A 30 -2.43 2.79 24.17
N THR A 31 -3.74 2.60 24.26
CA THR A 31 -4.55 2.24 23.10
C THR A 31 -5.07 3.55 22.49
N ILE A 32 -4.66 3.84 21.25
CA ILE A 32 -5.22 4.96 20.49
C ILE A 32 -6.60 4.53 19.97
N CYS A 33 -7.62 5.36 20.18
CA CYS A 33 -8.91 5.22 19.53
C CYS A 33 -9.01 6.18 18.34
N PHE A 34 -9.34 5.63 17.18
CA PHE A 34 -9.57 6.40 15.97
C PHE A 34 -11.07 6.55 15.70
N ARG A 35 -11.53 7.78 15.52
CA ARG A 35 -12.85 8.06 14.95
C ARG A 35 -12.69 8.44 13.47
N PHE A 36 -13.03 7.50 12.60
CA PHE A 36 -12.97 7.63 11.15
C PHE A 36 -14.15 8.41 10.59
N ARG A 37 -13.89 9.23 9.57
CA ARG A 37 -14.89 9.94 8.79
C ARG A 37 -14.53 9.85 7.31
N THR A 38 -15.47 9.40 6.49
CA THR A 38 -15.38 9.35 5.02
C THR A 38 -16.73 9.71 4.40
N GLY A 39 -16.76 9.97 3.10
CA GLY A 39 -17.97 10.30 2.33
C GLY A 39 -18.08 11.78 1.93
N PRO A 40 -19.09 12.14 1.11
CA PRO A 40 -19.25 13.49 0.54
C PRO A 40 -19.40 14.61 1.59
N GLY A 41 -19.88 14.27 2.79
CA GLY A 41 -20.02 15.22 3.90
C GLY A 41 -18.71 15.55 4.62
N VAL A 42 -17.60 14.91 4.28
CA VAL A 42 -16.28 15.21 4.87
C VAL A 42 -15.64 16.35 4.10
N VAL A 43 -15.88 17.57 4.60
CA VAL A 43 -15.37 18.83 4.03
C VAL A 43 -14.68 19.67 5.13
N PRO A 44 -13.74 20.57 4.78
CA PRO A 44 -12.99 21.37 5.75
C PRO A 44 -13.88 22.12 6.76
N SER A 45 -14.97 22.73 6.30
CA SER A 45 -15.90 23.51 7.14
C SER A 45 -16.65 22.69 8.20
N LYS A 46 -16.70 21.36 8.08
CA LYS A 46 -17.42 20.46 9.02
C LYS A 46 -16.50 19.81 10.05
N VAL A 47 -15.26 20.25 10.14
CA VAL A 47 -14.33 19.81 11.19
C VAL A 47 -14.80 20.32 12.56
N PRO A 48 -14.98 19.46 13.59
CA PRO A 48 -15.30 19.94 14.93
C PRO A 48 -14.19 20.82 15.48
N ARG A 49 -14.55 22.00 16.01
CA ARG A 49 -13.60 22.97 16.61
C ARG A 49 -12.84 22.39 17.80
N SER A 50 -13.43 21.45 18.53
CA SER A 50 -12.82 20.73 19.65
C SER A 50 -11.82 19.62 19.24
N THR A 51 -11.38 19.59 17.98
CA THR A 51 -10.38 18.59 17.55
C THR A 51 -9.01 18.96 18.12
N GLU A 52 -8.42 18.05 18.90
CA GLU A 52 -7.05 18.19 19.40
C GLU A 52 -6.00 17.44 18.55
N ASN A 53 -6.31 16.23 18.12
CA ASN A 53 -5.40 15.39 17.34
C ASN A 53 -6.06 14.93 16.05
N LEU A 54 -5.34 15.06 14.95
CA LEU A 54 -5.85 14.89 13.61
C LEU A 54 -4.89 14.09 12.73
N LEU A 55 -5.40 13.04 12.08
CA LEU A 55 -4.73 12.37 10.97
C LEU A 55 -5.57 12.57 9.70
N LEU A 56 -4.99 13.22 8.70
CA LEU A 56 -5.61 13.46 7.40
C LEU A 56 -5.17 12.40 6.40
N VAL A 57 -6.07 11.89 5.57
CA VAL A 57 -5.74 11.08 4.39
C VAL A 57 -5.96 11.94 3.16
N LEU A 58 -4.85 12.33 2.52
CA LEU A 58 -4.80 13.30 1.43
C LEU A 58 -4.37 12.63 0.12
N ASN A 59 -4.68 13.28 -0.99
CA ASN A 59 -4.34 12.80 -2.32
C ASN A 59 -3.53 13.88 -3.05
N GLY A 60 -2.25 13.59 -3.28
CA GLY A 60 -1.30 14.44 -3.98
C GLY A 60 -0.94 13.91 -5.37
N ARG A 61 -1.74 12.99 -5.93
CA ARG A 61 -1.43 12.31 -7.18
C ARG A 61 -1.29 13.26 -8.38
N GLU A 62 -2.17 14.25 -8.46
CA GLU A 62 -2.26 15.21 -9.57
C GLU A 62 -2.57 16.62 -9.04
N THR A 63 -2.27 17.66 -9.83
CA THR A 63 -2.39 19.07 -9.43
C THR A 63 -3.75 19.43 -8.84
N ALA A 64 -4.85 19.02 -9.48
CA ALA A 64 -6.19 19.30 -8.98
C ALA A 64 -6.46 18.67 -7.59
N LYS A 65 -5.87 17.50 -7.28
CA LYS A 65 -5.99 16.86 -5.97
C LYS A 65 -5.08 17.49 -4.94
N VAL A 66 -3.91 17.98 -5.36
CA VAL A 66 -3.01 18.78 -4.53
C VAL A 66 -3.72 20.04 -4.02
N GLU A 67 -4.39 20.80 -4.89
CA GLU A 67 -5.11 22.02 -4.48
C GLU A 67 -6.21 21.71 -3.44
N VAL A 68 -6.99 20.65 -3.65
CA VAL A 68 -7.99 20.21 -2.65
C VAL A 68 -7.31 19.77 -1.34
N SER A 69 -6.14 19.14 -1.40
CA SER A 69 -5.39 18.72 -0.22
C SER A 69 -4.81 19.90 0.55
N LYS A 70 -4.35 20.95 -0.14
CA LYS A 70 -3.88 22.21 0.48
C LYS A 70 -4.98 22.89 1.30
N MET A 71 -6.22 22.92 0.80
CA MET A 71 -7.36 23.45 1.57
C MET A 71 -7.55 22.76 2.94
N TRP A 72 -7.27 21.46 3.03
CA TRP A 72 -7.32 20.74 4.31
C TRP A 72 -6.17 21.09 5.25
N LEU A 73 -5.00 21.40 4.70
CA LEU A 73 -3.82 21.79 5.45
C LEU A 73 -3.92 23.24 5.95
N GLU A 74 -4.45 24.13 5.11
CA GLU A 74 -4.75 25.52 5.46
C GLU A 74 -5.82 25.63 6.55
N LEU A 75 -6.79 24.72 6.58
CA LEU A 75 -7.77 24.66 7.67
C LEU A 75 -7.10 24.49 9.05
N LEU A 76 -5.94 23.83 9.14
CA LEU A 76 -5.32 23.46 10.42
C LEU A 76 -5.07 24.69 11.31
N VAL A 77 -4.68 25.84 10.73
CA VAL A 77 -4.41 27.06 11.50
C VAL A 77 -5.67 27.66 12.12
N THR A 78 -6.85 27.30 11.60
CA THR A 78 -8.15 27.81 12.09
C THR A 78 -8.72 26.98 13.24
N LEU A 79 -8.08 25.86 13.60
CA LEU A 79 -8.57 24.95 14.63
C LEU A 79 -8.00 25.33 16.00
N PRO A 80 -8.78 25.95 16.91
CA PRO A 80 -8.25 26.58 18.12
C PRO A 80 -7.68 25.59 19.14
N HIS A 81 -8.11 24.32 19.08
CA HIS A 81 -7.68 23.28 20.02
C HIS A 81 -6.69 22.29 19.40
N LEU A 82 -6.30 22.46 18.13
CA LEU A 82 -5.42 21.53 17.44
C LEU A 82 -4.03 21.56 18.09
N ARG A 83 -3.56 20.40 18.53
CA ARG A 83 -2.23 20.18 19.09
C ARG A 83 -1.34 19.36 18.17
N ASN A 84 -1.94 18.43 17.45
CA ASN A 84 -1.22 17.42 16.69
C ASN A 84 -1.90 17.18 15.34
N ALA A 85 -1.13 17.27 14.26
CA ALA A 85 -1.55 16.87 12.92
C ALA A 85 -0.54 15.92 12.27
N ALA A 86 -1.06 14.91 11.59
CA ALA A 86 -0.31 13.98 10.76
C ALA A 86 -1.05 13.76 9.44
N VAL A 87 -0.35 13.28 8.42
CA VAL A 87 -0.92 13.05 7.09
C VAL A 87 -0.56 11.64 6.60
N VAL A 88 -1.52 10.91 6.04
CA VAL A 88 -1.26 9.81 5.08
C VAL A 88 -1.48 10.38 3.70
N LEU A 89 -0.43 10.44 2.89
CA LEU A 89 -0.45 11.07 1.58
C LEU A 89 -0.34 10.01 0.48
N LEU A 90 -1.39 9.88 -0.34
CA LEU A 90 -1.23 9.24 -1.64
C LEU A 90 -0.39 10.16 -2.53
N GLY A 91 0.90 9.86 -2.67
CA GLY A 91 1.86 10.68 -3.41
C GLY A 91 1.65 10.63 -4.92
N ASN A 92 2.35 11.52 -5.62
CA ASN A 92 2.49 11.49 -7.07
C ASN A 92 3.34 10.28 -7.51
N GLU A 93 2.96 9.62 -8.61
CA GLU A 93 3.68 8.43 -9.10
C GLU A 93 5.11 8.69 -9.58
N GLN A 94 5.45 9.94 -9.90
CA GLN A 94 6.82 10.38 -10.21
C GLN A 94 7.51 11.00 -8.99
N CYS A 95 6.91 10.86 -7.81
CA CYS A 95 7.45 11.25 -6.51
C CYS A 95 7.72 12.75 -6.35
N ASN A 96 7.01 13.58 -7.10
CA ASN A 96 6.99 15.02 -6.93
C ASN A 96 6.00 15.43 -5.82
N ASN A 97 6.47 15.40 -4.57
CA ASN A 97 5.64 15.68 -3.39
C ASN A 97 6.11 16.90 -2.59
N SER A 98 7.05 17.71 -3.11
CA SER A 98 7.68 18.83 -2.38
C SER A 98 6.71 19.91 -1.92
N TRP A 99 5.53 20.00 -2.53
CA TRP A 99 4.46 20.92 -2.14
C TRP A 99 3.98 20.74 -0.70
N ILE A 100 4.22 19.57 -0.08
CA ILE A 100 3.86 19.33 1.33
C ILE A 100 4.83 20.01 2.32
N HIS A 101 6.04 20.34 1.88
CA HIS A 101 7.12 20.81 2.76
C HIS A 101 6.76 22.06 3.58
N PRO A 102 6.10 23.10 3.03
CA PRO A 102 5.72 24.28 3.82
C PRO A 102 4.74 23.98 4.96
N TYR A 103 4.02 22.86 4.90
CA TYR A 103 3.06 22.47 5.94
C TYR A 103 3.67 21.63 7.06
N MET A 104 4.93 21.20 6.90
CA MET A 104 5.66 20.42 7.90
C MET A 104 6.09 21.28 9.09
N ALA A 105 6.00 20.72 10.29
CA ALA A 105 6.31 21.42 11.55
C ALA A 105 7.76 21.93 11.60
N HIS A 106 8.72 21.17 11.07
CA HIS A 106 10.12 21.61 11.00
C HIS A 106 10.37 22.76 10.01
N ASN A 107 9.39 23.08 9.16
CA ASN A 107 9.39 24.22 8.23
C ASN A 107 8.41 25.32 8.64
N GLY A 108 7.92 25.31 9.88
CA GLY A 108 6.99 26.32 10.40
C GLY A 108 5.49 26.00 10.21
N GLY A 109 5.15 24.85 9.63
CA GLY A 109 3.77 24.37 9.51
C GLY A 109 3.24 23.64 10.74
N LEU A 110 2.13 22.92 10.59
CA LEU A 110 1.45 22.21 11.69
C LEU A 110 1.50 20.68 11.58
N VAL A 111 1.92 20.13 10.44
CA VAL A 111 1.99 18.69 10.21
C VAL A 111 3.29 18.15 10.81
N LYS A 112 3.18 17.30 11.83
CA LYS A 112 4.34 16.72 12.52
C LYS A 112 4.98 15.57 11.74
N VAL A 113 4.16 14.76 11.08
CA VAL A 113 4.60 13.55 10.38
C VAL A 113 3.73 13.24 9.17
N VAL A 114 4.36 12.70 8.12
CA VAL A 114 3.72 12.24 6.88
C VAL A 114 4.04 10.77 6.65
N PHE A 115 3.00 9.98 6.37
CA PHE A 115 3.10 8.64 5.83
C PHE A 115 2.87 8.73 4.31
N LEU A 116 3.94 8.59 3.52
CA LEU A 116 3.92 8.83 2.09
C LEU A 116 3.82 7.51 1.33
N VAL A 117 2.81 7.41 0.45
CA VAL A 117 2.67 6.30 -0.49
C VAL A 117 3.66 6.45 -1.64
N TYR A 118 4.25 5.33 -2.04
CA TYR A 118 5.39 5.17 -2.96
C TYR A 118 6.76 5.43 -2.31
N ASP A 119 7.81 4.90 -2.95
CA ASP A 119 9.18 5.30 -2.63
C ASP A 119 9.39 6.79 -2.85
N SER A 120 10.25 7.40 -2.03
CA SER A 120 10.60 8.81 -2.19
C SER A 120 11.96 9.11 -1.56
N PRO A 121 12.70 10.09 -2.09
CA PRO A 121 13.90 10.64 -1.46
C PRO A 121 13.60 11.36 -0.14
N GLU A 122 12.35 11.70 0.15
CA GLU A 122 11.98 12.40 1.38
C GLU A 122 11.85 11.45 2.58
N ILE A 123 11.82 10.12 2.38
CA ILE A 123 11.65 9.15 3.47
C ILE A 123 12.88 9.13 4.37
N ASP A 124 12.77 9.78 5.53
CA ASP A 124 13.82 9.92 6.56
C ASP A 124 13.55 9.06 7.82
N ASN A 125 12.37 8.45 7.94
CA ASN A 125 11.90 7.75 9.14
C ASN A 125 11.89 8.61 10.41
N VAL A 126 11.77 9.92 10.25
CA VAL A 126 11.62 10.90 11.33
C VAL A 126 10.36 11.73 11.09
N HIS A 127 10.31 12.42 9.95
CA HIS A 127 9.18 13.25 9.53
C HIS A 127 8.37 12.60 8.41
N PHE A 128 9.02 11.78 7.58
CA PHE A 128 8.43 11.09 6.44
C PHE A 128 8.69 9.58 6.57
N TYR A 129 7.60 8.82 6.63
CA TYR A 129 7.62 7.37 6.69
C TYR A 129 6.97 6.83 5.42
N GLN A 130 7.53 5.76 4.85
CA GLN A 130 6.89 5.12 3.71
C GLN A 130 5.61 4.40 4.12
N TRP A 131 4.59 4.44 3.26
CA TRP A 131 3.32 3.75 3.42
C TRP A 131 3.02 2.89 2.18
N PRO A 132 2.56 1.64 2.32
CA PRO A 132 2.23 0.82 1.18
C PRO A 132 0.98 1.35 0.46
N LEU A 133 0.94 1.17 -0.86
CA LEU A 133 -0.24 1.54 -1.67
C LEU A 133 -1.50 0.75 -1.26
N GLY A 134 -1.35 -0.54 -1.00
CA GLY A 134 -2.46 -1.44 -0.69
C GLY A 134 -3.29 -1.83 -1.91
N VAL A 135 -4.52 -2.33 -1.67
CA VAL A 135 -5.45 -2.77 -2.72
C VAL A 135 -6.34 -1.62 -3.22
N ALA A 136 -6.82 -1.67 -4.46
CA ALA A 136 -7.63 -0.61 -5.06
C ALA A 136 -9.09 -0.61 -4.56
N THR A 137 -9.31 -0.29 -3.28
CA THR A 137 -10.67 -0.19 -2.71
C THR A 137 -11.57 0.83 -3.40
N TYR A 138 -10.98 1.86 -4.05
CA TYR A 138 -11.73 2.83 -4.87
C TYR A 138 -12.34 2.21 -6.15
N ARG A 139 -11.85 1.03 -6.57
CA ARG A 139 -12.44 0.19 -7.63
C ARG A 139 -13.27 -0.96 -7.05
N SER A 140 -13.64 -0.85 -5.77
CA SER A 140 -14.39 -1.87 -5.05
C SER A 140 -13.69 -3.23 -4.95
N PHE A 141 -12.35 -3.27 -5.06
CA PHE A 141 -11.60 -4.50 -4.80
C PHE A 141 -11.81 -4.95 -3.34
N PRO A 142 -12.11 -6.23 -3.08
CA PRO A 142 -12.46 -6.71 -1.75
C PRO A 142 -11.28 -6.65 -0.78
N ASN A 143 -11.56 -6.32 0.49
CA ASN A 143 -10.59 -6.49 1.57
C ASN A 143 -10.64 -7.94 2.08
N VAL A 144 -9.94 -8.83 1.37
CA VAL A 144 -9.94 -10.28 1.62
C VAL A 144 -9.27 -10.59 2.97
N LYS A 145 -9.90 -11.45 3.79
CA LYS A 145 -9.30 -12.01 5.00
C LYS A 145 -8.47 -13.22 4.62
N SER A 146 -7.37 -13.45 5.32
CA SER A 146 -6.50 -14.61 5.07
C SER A 146 -7.22 -15.95 5.23
N SER A 147 -8.24 -16.02 6.11
CA SER A 147 -9.09 -17.20 6.31
C SER A 147 -9.96 -17.56 5.11
N ASP A 148 -10.23 -16.60 4.23
CA ASP A 148 -11.18 -16.75 3.13
C ASP A 148 -10.46 -17.20 1.84
N VAL A 149 -9.12 -17.26 1.86
CA VAL A 149 -8.30 -17.67 0.72
C VAL A 149 -8.22 -19.19 0.65
N GLN A 150 -8.62 -19.77 -0.48
CA GLN A 150 -8.55 -21.21 -0.72
C GLN A 150 -7.10 -21.65 -0.95
N ILE A 151 -6.43 -22.08 0.11
CA ILE A 151 -5.02 -22.49 0.05
C ILE A 151 -4.85 -23.84 -0.63
N ASP A 152 -5.76 -24.79 -0.42
CA ASP A 152 -5.58 -26.17 -0.85
C ASP A 152 -6.07 -26.46 -2.27
N GLN A 153 -6.83 -25.54 -2.85
CA GLN A 153 -7.39 -25.70 -4.18
C GLN A 153 -6.29 -25.68 -5.26
N ARG A 154 -6.35 -26.61 -6.20
CA ARG A 154 -5.52 -26.57 -7.40
C ARG A 154 -5.97 -25.41 -8.28
N ARG A 155 -5.03 -24.57 -8.70
CA ARG A 155 -5.30 -23.40 -9.54
C ARG A 155 -5.29 -23.77 -11.02
N GLN A 156 -6.13 -23.08 -11.78
CA GLN A 156 -6.29 -23.31 -13.21
C GLN A 156 -5.13 -22.74 -14.03
N TYR A 157 -4.63 -21.57 -13.64
CA TYR A 157 -3.63 -20.84 -14.41
C TYR A 157 -2.28 -20.85 -13.71
N LEU A 158 -1.21 -21.03 -14.48
CA LEU A 158 0.16 -20.87 -14.01
C LEU A 158 0.48 -19.40 -13.73
N PHE A 159 -0.05 -18.49 -14.54
CA PHE A 159 0.13 -17.04 -14.38
C PHE A 159 -1.07 -16.27 -14.88
N ASN A 160 -1.16 -14.99 -14.50
CA ASN A 160 -2.07 -14.05 -15.14
C ASN A 160 -1.44 -12.68 -15.38
N PHE A 161 -2.05 -11.95 -16.32
CA PHE A 161 -1.89 -10.52 -16.47
C PHE A 161 -3.20 -9.88 -16.95
N LEU A 162 -3.72 -8.98 -16.12
CA LEU A 162 -4.80 -8.07 -16.48
C LEU A 162 -4.34 -6.63 -16.24
N GLY A 163 -4.52 -5.77 -17.24
CA GLY A 163 -4.15 -4.37 -17.13
C GLY A 163 -4.09 -3.65 -18.46
N THR A 164 -4.04 -2.32 -18.39
CA THR A 164 -3.89 -1.47 -19.57
C THR A 164 -2.48 -1.58 -20.13
N VAL A 165 -2.35 -1.77 -21.44
CA VAL A 165 -1.07 -1.85 -22.14
C VAL A 165 -0.84 -0.54 -22.87
N TYR A 166 0.23 0.16 -22.51
CA TYR A 166 0.63 1.40 -23.18
C TYR A 166 1.68 1.07 -24.24
N LYS A 167 1.69 1.85 -25.33
CA LYS A 167 2.75 1.73 -26.35
C LYS A 167 4.12 2.01 -25.73
N ASN A 168 5.15 1.31 -26.19
CA ASN A 168 6.53 1.48 -25.73
C ASN A 168 6.67 1.30 -24.20
N SER A 169 5.89 0.38 -23.62
CA SER A 169 5.93 0.11 -22.19
C SER A 169 6.41 -1.30 -21.89
N SER A 170 6.90 -1.53 -20.67
CA SER A 170 7.30 -2.87 -20.24
C SER A 170 6.14 -3.89 -20.27
N ARG A 171 4.89 -3.40 -20.20
CA ARG A 171 3.69 -4.24 -20.37
C ARG A 171 3.58 -4.81 -21.79
N GLU A 172 3.97 -4.04 -22.79
CA GLU A 172 4.01 -4.49 -24.18
C GLU A 172 5.14 -5.51 -24.37
N THR A 173 6.33 -5.22 -23.82
CA THR A 173 7.46 -6.17 -23.80
C THR A 173 7.05 -7.50 -23.16
N LEU A 174 6.45 -7.48 -21.97
CA LEU A 174 5.96 -8.67 -21.27
C LEU A 174 5.02 -9.49 -22.16
N LEU A 175 4.01 -8.86 -22.76
CA LEU A 175 3.04 -9.57 -23.59
C LEU A 175 3.67 -10.16 -24.85
N CYS A 176 4.62 -9.45 -25.47
CA CYS A 176 5.38 -9.97 -26.60
C CYS A 176 6.14 -11.24 -26.21
N GLN A 177 6.82 -11.23 -25.06
CA GLN A 177 7.56 -12.41 -24.59
C GLN A 177 6.64 -13.58 -24.23
N ILE A 178 5.52 -13.30 -23.54
CA ILE A 178 4.54 -14.35 -23.21
C ILE A 178 4.01 -14.99 -24.48
N ASN A 179 3.59 -14.21 -25.49
CA ASN A 179 3.01 -14.75 -26.71
C ASN A 179 3.99 -15.65 -27.50
N ASN A 180 5.30 -15.42 -27.35
CA ASN A 180 6.35 -16.20 -27.99
C ASN A 180 6.82 -17.39 -27.14
N SER A 181 6.34 -17.52 -25.90
CA SER A 181 6.72 -18.56 -24.97
C SER A 181 6.01 -19.89 -25.27
N SER A 182 6.62 -21.02 -24.90
CA SER A 182 5.93 -22.32 -24.90
C SER A 182 4.84 -22.43 -23.82
N TYR A 183 4.80 -21.48 -22.88
CA TYR A 183 3.87 -21.46 -21.75
C TYR A 183 2.63 -20.57 -21.97
N THR A 184 2.45 -19.95 -23.15
CA THR A 184 1.34 -19.01 -23.45
C THR A 184 -0.02 -19.53 -23.02
N ASN A 185 -0.30 -20.81 -23.30
CA ASN A 185 -1.60 -21.44 -23.05
C ASN A 185 -1.82 -21.85 -21.58
N LEU A 186 -0.83 -21.67 -20.70
CA LEU A 186 -0.95 -21.99 -19.27
C LEU A 186 -1.40 -20.79 -18.44
N GLY A 187 -1.47 -19.59 -19.01
CA GLY A 187 -1.84 -18.38 -18.29
C GLY A 187 -3.19 -17.77 -18.71
N PHE A 188 -3.65 -16.82 -17.91
CA PHE A 188 -4.80 -15.97 -18.25
C PHE A 188 -4.34 -14.55 -18.58
N ILE A 189 -4.52 -14.13 -19.83
CA ILE A 189 -4.06 -12.83 -20.34
C ILE A 189 -5.24 -12.05 -20.89
N LYS A 190 -5.56 -10.91 -20.25
CA LYS A 190 -6.65 -10.02 -20.69
C LYS A 190 -6.20 -8.56 -20.64
N PRO A 191 -5.40 -8.10 -21.62
CA PRO A 191 -4.97 -6.72 -21.71
C PRO A 191 -6.13 -5.81 -22.10
N ARG A 192 -6.04 -4.53 -21.71
CA ARG A 192 -6.92 -3.46 -22.20
C ARG A 192 -6.09 -2.41 -22.93
N ARG A 193 -6.64 -1.80 -23.98
CA ARG A 193 -5.98 -0.70 -24.69
C ARG A 193 -6.13 0.63 -23.96
N GLU A 194 -7.23 0.80 -23.25
CA GLU A 194 -7.56 2.05 -22.56
C GLU A 194 -7.67 1.82 -21.05
N TRP A 195 -7.36 2.88 -20.30
CA TRP A 195 -7.52 2.90 -18.86
C TRP A 195 -8.89 3.45 -18.51
N MET A 196 -9.62 2.73 -17.66
CA MET A 196 -10.91 3.18 -17.13
C MET A 196 -10.78 3.47 -15.63
N PRO A 197 -11.42 4.55 -15.12
CA PRO A 197 -11.34 4.92 -13.71
C PRO A 197 -12.09 3.97 -12.79
N SER A 198 -13.22 3.43 -13.27
CA SER A 198 -14.09 2.52 -12.53
C SER A 198 -14.13 1.16 -13.21
N GLU A 199 -14.32 0.13 -12.40
CA GLU A 199 -14.50 -1.25 -12.85
C GLU A 199 -16.00 -1.60 -12.80
N THR A 200 -16.49 -2.38 -13.78
CA THR A 200 -17.85 -2.95 -13.68
C THR A 200 -17.84 -4.09 -12.66
N GLU A 201 -19.00 -4.46 -12.12
CA GLU A 201 -19.11 -5.60 -11.20
C GLU A 201 -18.57 -6.89 -11.81
N GLU A 202 -18.98 -7.21 -13.05
CA GLU A 202 -18.53 -8.37 -13.81
C GLU A 202 -17.01 -8.39 -14.01
N SER A 203 -16.43 -7.28 -14.46
CA SER A 203 -15.00 -7.21 -14.76
C SER A 203 -14.14 -7.25 -13.48
N ARG A 204 -14.67 -6.73 -12.37
CA ARG A 204 -14.07 -6.86 -11.04
C ARG A 204 -14.12 -8.32 -10.56
N GLU A 205 -15.26 -8.99 -10.68
CA GLU A 205 -15.43 -10.38 -10.26
C GLU A 205 -14.52 -11.31 -11.05
N GLU A 206 -14.46 -11.13 -12.37
CA GLU A 206 -13.51 -11.85 -13.22
C GLU A 206 -12.07 -11.61 -12.76
N TYR A 207 -11.68 -10.37 -12.47
CA TYR A 207 -10.33 -10.07 -12.00
C TYR A 207 -10.00 -10.79 -10.68
N VAL A 208 -10.91 -10.74 -9.70
CA VAL A 208 -10.76 -11.45 -8.42
C VAL A 208 -10.68 -12.97 -8.63
N GLN A 209 -11.51 -13.52 -9.50
CA GLN A 209 -11.52 -14.95 -9.81
C GLN A 209 -10.23 -15.39 -10.51
N VAL A 210 -9.69 -14.59 -11.42
CA VAL A 210 -8.43 -14.90 -12.09
C VAL A 210 -7.27 -14.87 -11.09
N LEU A 211 -7.21 -13.86 -10.22
CA LEU A 211 -6.18 -13.81 -9.17
C LEU A 211 -6.26 -15.02 -8.23
N SER A 212 -7.47 -15.42 -7.79
CA SER A 212 -7.63 -16.57 -6.90
C SER A 212 -7.28 -17.91 -7.56
N ASN A 213 -7.39 -17.99 -8.89
CA ASN A 213 -7.11 -19.19 -9.69
C ASN A 213 -5.77 -19.17 -10.44
N SER A 214 -4.86 -18.24 -10.13
CA SER A 214 -3.53 -18.16 -10.77
C SER A 214 -2.37 -18.33 -9.79
N GLU A 215 -1.37 -19.16 -10.10
CA GLU A 215 -0.19 -19.31 -9.23
C GLU A 215 0.62 -18.01 -9.17
N LEU A 216 0.88 -17.39 -10.32
CA LEU A 216 1.61 -16.14 -10.45
C LEU A 216 0.71 -14.99 -10.94
N THR A 217 1.04 -13.77 -10.54
CA THR A 217 0.50 -12.54 -11.14
C THR A 217 1.64 -11.67 -11.63
N PHE A 218 1.64 -11.33 -12.92
CA PHE A 218 2.67 -10.48 -13.49
C PHE A 218 2.39 -8.99 -13.22
N ASN A 219 3.41 -8.32 -12.69
CA ASN A 219 3.38 -6.92 -12.29
C ASN A 219 4.49 -6.13 -13.00
N PRO A 220 4.46 -6.01 -14.34
CA PRO A 220 5.33 -5.10 -15.06
C PRO A 220 5.04 -3.66 -14.64
N VAL A 221 6.08 -2.82 -14.69
CA VAL A 221 6.00 -1.43 -14.26
C VAL A 221 4.95 -0.65 -15.07
N GLY A 222 4.35 0.34 -14.41
CA GLY A 222 3.50 1.35 -15.05
C GLY A 222 4.14 2.72 -14.93
N LEU A 223 3.35 3.70 -14.49
CA LEU A 223 3.87 5.03 -14.12
C LEU A 223 4.75 4.99 -12.87
N ASN A 224 4.48 4.04 -11.96
CA ASN A 224 5.32 3.72 -10.81
C ASN A 224 5.59 2.20 -10.80
N THR A 225 6.70 1.80 -10.18
CA THR A 225 7.05 0.39 -9.94
C THR A 225 6.04 -0.30 -9.02
N GLU A 226 5.61 0.37 -7.96
CA GLU A 226 4.61 -0.14 -7.04
C GLU A 226 3.20 0.07 -7.63
N CYS A 227 2.41 -1.00 -7.69
CA CYS A 227 1.04 -0.94 -8.21
C CYS A 227 0.07 -1.79 -7.39
N TYR A 228 -1.23 -1.48 -7.50
CA TYR A 228 -2.29 -2.16 -6.74
C TYR A 228 -2.28 -3.68 -6.94
N ARG A 229 -1.99 -4.13 -8.16
CA ARG A 229 -1.95 -5.56 -8.54
C ARG A 229 -1.01 -6.39 -7.67
N ILE A 230 0.08 -5.79 -7.17
CA ILE A 230 1.03 -6.47 -6.27
C ILE A 230 0.28 -6.89 -4.99
N TYR A 231 -0.41 -5.95 -4.36
CA TYR A 231 -1.14 -6.19 -3.11
C TYR A 231 -2.41 -7.02 -3.31
N GLU A 232 -3.09 -6.83 -4.43
CA GLU A 232 -4.29 -7.59 -4.82
C GLU A 232 -3.95 -9.06 -5.02
N ALA A 233 -2.85 -9.35 -5.73
CA ALA A 233 -2.33 -10.71 -5.90
C ALA A 233 -1.94 -11.35 -4.55
N MET A 234 -1.19 -10.65 -3.70
CA MET A 234 -0.84 -11.14 -2.36
C MET A 234 -2.07 -11.42 -1.50
N SER A 235 -3.12 -10.60 -1.61
CA SER A 235 -4.36 -10.77 -0.84
C SER A 235 -5.13 -12.05 -1.17
N LEU A 236 -4.97 -12.56 -2.39
CA LEU A 236 -5.60 -13.79 -2.89
C LEU A 236 -4.58 -14.94 -3.02
N GLY A 237 -3.36 -14.75 -2.55
CA GLY A 237 -2.30 -15.76 -2.57
C GLY A 237 -1.70 -16.05 -3.95
N SER A 238 -1.93 -15.21 -4.96
CA SER A 238 -1.20 -15.29 -6.23
C SER A 238 0.14 -14.58 -6.08
N VAL A 239 1.24 -15.26 -6.38
CA VAL A 239 2.58 -14.73 -6.11
C VAL A 239 2.89 -13.61 -7.10
N PRO A 240 3.15 -12.38 -6.62
CA PRO A 240 3.58 -11.30 -7.49
C PRO A 240 4.94 -11.61 -8.12
N VAL A 241 5.02 -11.53 -9.44
CA VAL A 241 6.28 -11.35 -10.18
C VAL A 241 6.38 -9.88 -10.52
N ILE A 242 7.29 -9.19 -9.86
CA ILE A 242 7.41 -7.73 -9.87
C ILE A 242 8.63 -7.32 -10.67
N GLU A 243 8.44 -6.43 -11.62
CA GLU A 243 9.55 -5.80 -12.32
C GLU A 243 10.24 -4.78 -11.41
N ASP A 244 11.42 -5.13 -10.89
CA ASP A 244 12.23 -4.35 -9.97
C ASP A 244 13.10 -3.33 -10.72
N VAL A 245 12.42 -2.38 -11.35
CA VAL A 245 13.03 -1.31 -12.15
C VAL A 245 12.49 0.04 -11.69
N LEU A 246 13.38 1.02 -11.53
CA LEU A 246 12.99 2.40 -11.26
C LEU A 246 12.26 2.98 -12.47
N THR A 247 11.05 3.49 -12.26
CA THR A 247 10.34 4.26 -13.29
C THR A 247 10.88 5.69 -13.37
N PRO A 248 10.68 6.40 -14.50
CA PRO A 248 11.04 7.82 -14.61
C PRO A 248 10.41 8.66 -13.50
N GLY A 249 11.15 9.65 -13.00
CA GLY A 249 10.72 10.56 -11.94
C GLY A 249 11.79 10.76 -10.87
N LEU A 250 11.37 11.24 -9.71
CA LEU A 250 12.23 11.57 -8.58
C LEU A 250 12.13 10.54 -7.44
N CYS A 251 11.76 9.29 -7.75
CA CYS A 251 11.47 8.26 -6.74
C CYS A 251 12.72 7.59 -6.15
N GLN A 252 13.90 7.89 -6.70
CA GLN A 252 15.16 7.35 -6.23
C GLN A 252 15.50 7.91 -4.83
N ALA A 253 15.95 7.06 -3.92
CA ALA A 253 16.49 7.48 -2.63
C ALA A 253 17.71 8.40 -2.83
N ARG A 254 17.98 9.32 -1.89
CA ARG A 254 19.15 10.20 -1.98
C ARG A 254 20.42 9.38 -1.81
N SER A 255 21.42 9.65 -2.66
CA SER A 255 22.75 9.02 -2.55
C SER A 255 23.37 9.35 -1.19
N GLY A 256 23.75 8.32 -0.42
CA GLY A 256 24.32 8.48 0.93
C GLY A 256 23.37 8.14 2.08
N ASP A 257 22.08 7.89 1.80
CA ASP A 257 21.19 7.32 2.80
C ASP A 257 21.65 5.90 3.16
N SER A 258 21.98 5.70 4.44
CA SER A 258 22.40 4.42 5.04
C SER A 258 21.30 3.35 5.09
N HIS A 259 20.22 3.54 4.33
CA HIS A 259 19.13 2.58 4.26
C HIS A 259 19.61 1.31 3.53
N PHE A 260 19.59 0.19 4.24
CA PHE A 260 19.97 -1.14 3.75
C PHE A 260 19.23 -1.57 2.47
N PHE A 261 18.08 -0.96 2.16
CA PHE A 261 17.26 -1.26 1.00
C PHE A 261 17.09 -0.02 0.12
N THR A 262 17.54 -0.12 -1.13
CA THR A 262 17.43 0.93 -2.13
C THR A 262 16.09 0.88 -2.86
N SER A 263 15.61 2.05 -3.31
CA SER A 263 14.45 2.14 -4.21
C SER A 263 14.69 1.31 -5.48
N PRO A 264 13.64 0.72 -6.10
CA PRO A 264 12.23 0.79 -5.70
C PRO A 264 11.84 -0.35 -4.74
N LEU A 265 10.58 -0.34 -4.29
CA LEU A 265 9.94 -1.37 -3.47
C LEU A 265 10.59 -1.53 -2.09
N ARG A 266 11.11 -0.43 -1.52
CA ARG A 266 11.88 -0.44 -0.25
C ARG A 266 11.13 -1.16 0.86
N LEU A 267 9.85 -0.86 1.10
CA LEU A 267 9.06 -1.56 2.13
C LEU A 267 8.95 -3.07 1.87
N LEU A 268 8.69 -3.51 0.63
CA LEU A 268 8.58 -4.94 0.35
C LEU A 268 9.91 -5.67 0.60
N LYS A 269 11.03 -5.03 0.22
CA LYS A 269 12.39 -5.55 0.47
C LYS A 269 12.73 -5.54 1.96
N GLU A 270 12.45 -4.46 2.68
CA GLU A 270 12.64 -4.32 4.13
C GLU A 270 11.96 -5.44 4.92
N PHE A 271 10.73 -5.79 4.52
CA PHE A 271 9.95 -6.83 5.17
C PHE A 271 10.12 -8.23 4.56
N ASN A 272 11.11 -8.42 3.67
CA ASN A 272 11.40 -9.68 2.99
C ASN A 272 10.15 -10.32 2.37
N ALA A 273 9.45 -9.57 1.51
CA ALA A 273 8.25 -10.06 0.84
C ALA A 273 8.52 -11.34 0.04
N PRO A 274 7.71 -12.41 0.17
CA PRO A 274 7.88 -13.66 -0.57
C PRO A 274 7.35 -13.54 -2.00
N VAL A 275 7.92 -12.59 -2.74
CA VAL A 275 7.60 -12.25 -4.14
C VAL A 275 8.77 -12.63 -5.06
N ILE A 276 8.55 -12.63 -6.36
CA ILE A 276 9.64 -12.77 -7.34
C ILE A 276 9.97 -11.38 -7.89
N TYR A 277 11.23 -10.99 -7.80
CA TYR A 277 11.73 -9.78 -8.47
C TYR A 277 12.38 -10.18 -9.79
N VAL A 278 12.03 -9.47 -10.88
CA VAL A 278 12.68 -9.59 -12.19
C VAL A 278 13.17 -8.22 -12.63
N LYS A 279 14.24 -8.18 -13.42
CA LYS A 279 14.77 -6.94 -13.99
C LYS A 279 14.56 -6.84 -15.50
N ASN A 280 14.44 -7.98 -16.18
CA ASN A 280 14.30 -8.05 -17.62
C ASN A 280 13.39 -9.20 -18.05
N TRP A 281 12.17 -8.86 -18.48
CA TRP A 281 11.19 -9.84 -18.96
C TRP A 281 11.70 -10.70 -20.10
N THR A 282 12.47 -10.15 -21.04
CA THR A 282 13.01 -10.87 -22.21
C THR A 282 14.01 -11.96 -21.83
N GLN A 283 14.73 -11.79 -20.73
CA GLN A 283 15.75 -12.76 -20.30
C GLN A 283 15.23 -13.76 -19.27
N GLU A 284 14.25 -13.36 -18.47
CA GLU A 284 13.90 -14.11 -17.25
C GLU A 284 12.58 -14.88 -17.36
N ILE A 285 11.66 -14.50 -18.25
CA ILE A 285 10.29 -15.03 -18.20
C ILE A 285 10.19 -16.53 -18.50
N ASP A 286 10.88 -17.03 -19.52
CA ASP A 286 10.80 -18.46 -19.88
C ASP A 286 11.43 -19.35 -18.81
N LEU A 287 12.56 -18.90 -18.23
CA LEU A 287 13.21 -19.60 -17.12
C LEU A 287 12.31 -19.62 -15.88
N LEU A 288 11.66 -18.50 -15.58
CA LEU A 288 10.72 -18.37 -14.48
C LEU A 288 9.51 -19.29 -14.67
N LEU A 289 8.90 -19.28 -15.86
CA LEU A 289 7.73 -20.11 -16.17
C LEU A 289 8.07 -21.60 -16.21
N HIS A 290 9.25 -21.97 -16.72
CA HIS A 290 9.74 -23.33 -16.66
C HIS A 290 9.89 -23.81 -15.21
N LYS A 291 10.52 -23.00 -14.36
CA LYS A 291 10.67 -23.32 -12.94
C LYS A 291 9.31 -23.43 -12.24
N GLU A 292 8.36 -22.56 -12.53
CA GLU A 292 7.03 -22.62 -11.92
C GLU A 292 6.23 -23.86 -12.38
N ALA A 293 6.38 -24.23 -13.65
CA ALA A 293 5.72 -25.39 -14.24
C ALA A 293 6.20 -26.72 -13.62
N THR A 294 7.45 -26.78 -13.13
CA THR A 294 8.03 -27.99 -12.52
C THR A 294 7.76 -28.12 -11.02
N LEU A 295 7.21 -27.09 -10.36
CA LEU A 295 6.83 -27.18 -8.94
C LEU A 295 5.70 -28.18 -8.73
N SER A 296 5.82 -28.99 -7.67
CA SER A 296 4.76 -29.88 -7.21
C SER A 296 3.57 -29.10 -6.64
N ASP A 297 2.41 -29.74 -6.58
CA ASP A 297 1.22 -29.14 -5.97
C ASP A 297 1.44 -28.80 -4.48
N LEU A 298 2.27 -29.57 -3.77
CA LEU A 298 2.60 -29.29 -2.38
C LEU A 298 3.41 -27.98 -2.25
N GLU A 299 4.43 -27.80 -3.09
CA GLU A 299 5.25 -26.57 -3.09
C GLU A 299 4.40 -25.34 -3.41
N ARG A 300 3.49 -25.44 -4.40
CA ARG A 300 2.55 -24.36 -4.76
C ARG A 300 1.64 -23.98 -3.59
N ARG A 301 1.03 -24.96 -2.93
CA ARG A 301 0.18 -24.73 -1.74
C ARG A 301 0.96 -24.09 -0.60
N MET A 302 2.16 -24.59 -0.30
CA MET A 302 3.01 -24.05 0.76
C MET A 302 3.43 -22.60 0.47
N ARG A 303 3.80 -22.30 -0.77
CA ARG A 303 4.15 -20.94 -1.19
C ARG A 303 2.99 -19.96 -1.05
N ARG A 304 1.79 -20.38 -1.46
CA ARG A 304 0.55 -19.61 -1.31
C ARG A 304 0.22 -19.34 0.16
N LYS A 305 0.32 -20.36 1.02
CA LYS A 305 0.13 -20.21 2.46
C LYS A 305 1.08 -19.17 3.04
N THR A 306 2.37 -19.32 2.78
CA THR A 306 3.41 -18.38 3.23
C THR A 306 3.12 -16.95 2.76
N LEU A 307 2.69 -16.75 1.51
CA LEU A 307 2.38 -15.43 0.97
C LEU A 307 1.19 -14.78 1.68
N VAL A 308 0.09 -15.52 1.88
CA VAL A 308 -1.13 -15.01 2.52
C VAL A 308 -0.88 -14.69 4.00
N GLU A 309 -0.17 -15.56 4.70
CA GLU A 309 0.25 -15.34 6.09
C GLU A 309 1.18 -14.13 6.20
N TRP A 310 2.18 -14.02 5.30
CA TRP A 310 3.08 -12.89 5.26
C TRP A 310 2.34 -11.57 5.02
N TYR A 311 1.40 -11.53 4.06
CA TYR A 311 0.68 -10.30 3.73
C TYR A 311 -0.27 -9.88 4.86
N SER A 312 -0.93 -10.84 5.53
CA SER A 312 -1.69 -10.58 6.75
C SER A 312 -0.81 -9.98 7.84
N GLY A 313 0.37 -10.58 8.08
CA GLY A 313 1.38 -10.06 9.00
C GLY A 313 1.91 -8.67 8.63
N PHE A 314 2.16 -8.42 7.35
CA PHE A 314 2.61 -7.13 6.83
C PHE A 314 1.58 -6.02 7.11
N LYS A 315 0.29 -6.27 6.88
CA LYS A 315 -0.79 -5.32 7.24
C LYS A 315 -0.77 -4.98 8.73
N MET A 316 -0.57 -5.97 9.60
CA MET A 316 -0.47 -5.74 11.05
C MET A 316 0.78 -4.93 11.42
N ARG A 317 1.95 -5.24 10.85
CA ARG A 317 3.19 -4.49 11.10
C ARG A 317 3.08 -3.03 10.64
N MET A 318 2.44 -2.77 9.50
CA MET A 318 2.21 -1.40 9.02
C MET A 318 1.22 -0.64 9.89
N ARG A 319 0.15 -1.29 10.37
CA ARG A 319 -0.75 -0.72 11.39
C ARG A 319 0.02 -0.35 12.65
N ASP A 320 0.85 -1.26 13.16
CA ASP A 320 1.60 -1.04 14.39
C ASP A 320 2.65 0.07 14.21
N ARG A 321 3.31 0.13 13.04
CA ARG A 321 4.21 1.25 12.67
C ARG A 321 3.49 2.59 12.70
N LEU A 322 2.31 2.70 12.10
CA LEU A 322 1.47 3.91 12.15
C LEU A 322 1.14 4.30 13.60
N VAL A 323 0.62 3.36 14.37
CA VAL A 323 0.18 3.61 15.76
C VAL A 323 1.36 4.01 16.64
N ASN A 324 2.50 3.35 16.52
CA ASN A 324 3.69 3.64 17.32
C ASN A 324 4.25 5.04 17.01
N VAL A 325 4.34 5.42 15.73
CA VAL A 325 4.78 6.76 15.32
C VAL A 325 3.79 7.82 15.81
N LEU A 326 2.49 7.58 15.73
CA LEU A 326 1.50 8.53 16.28
C LEU A 326 1.58 8.61 17.80
N LEU A 327 1.78 7.50 18.51
CA LEU A 327 1.98 7.49 19.96
C LEU A 327 3.19 8.34 20.35
N SER A 328 4.34 8.10 19.71
CA SER A 328 5.58 8.82 20.00
C SER A 328 5.49 10.31 19.67
N THR A 329 4.79 10.65 18.59
CA THR A 329 4.75 12.02 18.07
C THR A 329 3.66 12.87 18.73
N PHE A 330 2.52 12.26 19.11
CA PHE A 330 1.36 13.01 19.64
C PHE A 330 1.27 12.98 21.17
N PHE A 331 1.71 11.90 21.80
CA PHE A 331 1.38 11.59 23.19
C PHE A 331 2.59 11.31 24.09
N THR A 332 3.78 11.12 23.54
CA THR A 332 4.99 11.11 24.36
C THR A 332 5.36 12.54 24.68
N SER A 333 5.17 12.90 25.94
CA SER A 333 5.60 14.18 26.50
C SER A 333 7.09 14.36 26.22
N SER A 334 7.47 15.45 25.57
CA SER A 334 8.75 16.06 25.89
C SER A 334 8.76 16.25 27.41
N VAL A 335 9.59 15.47 28.10
CA VAL A 335 10.09 15.85 29.42
C VAL A 335 10.65 17.25 29.19
N ARG A 336 9.95 18.25 29.72
CA ARG A 336 10.40 19.65 29.68
C ARG A 336 11.68 19.79 30.48
#